data_AF-A0A954EDJ5-F1
#
_entry.id   AF-A0A954EDJ5-F1
#
_cell.length_a   1.000
_cell.length_b   1.000
_cell.length_c   1.000
_cell.angle_alpha   90.00
_cell.angle_beta   90.00
_cell.angle_gamma   90.00
#
_symmetry.space_group_name_H-M   'P 1'
#
loop_
_entity.id
_entity.type
_entity.pdbx_description
1 polymer ?
#
loop_
_entity_poly.entity_id
_entity_poly.type
_entity_poly.pdbx_seq_one_letter_code
_entity_poly.pdbx_strand_id
1 'polypeptide(L)'
;MTRILMLLSVAVVSFSVPAMSRAETTLPNVFTDHMVLQRGQENRVWGWDAPGTQVTVTLGDQKKTATADAEGRWEIKLNPLEAGGPHQLSVKGSSEVNIQDILVGEVWVCSGQSNMAWNVNSANDPDLERLTANFPQIRLLTVPNRDSQVHEKNFTGAWQVCSPDTVNDFSAVGYFFGRQLHQTLNVPIGLIDNAWGGSAAEAWCSRKALEESGKFQDLLAKWDNLAKSYNHEAAMKQYEVAVEKWKTDSAQAKADGKPEPNRPQPPRDPLAGNHRPANLYGGCLHPIIGYGIRGAIWYQGESNAGRAYQYRDLFPLMITNWRQDWNQGDFPFYWVSLADFRREVPSPAESSWAELREAQTMTLSLPNSGEAIITDLGEADDIHPRNKQDVAKRLARLALKNEYGFDIVAQSPRYVSHEVSGNKVVLTFDTFGSQLDTFDVREPIGFTIAGEDRVFVPADAKVVGGNQIEVSSPNVQAPVAVRYAWADNPVCNVQNTLAMPLTPFRTDDWAGVTAGVNQ
;
A
#
# COMPACT_ATOMS: atom_id res chain seq x y z
N MET A 1 83.92 26.65 35.00
CA MET A 1 82.70 26.46 35.82
C MET A 1 81.56 26.13 34.87
N THR A 2 81.25 24.84 34.73
CA THR A 2 80.33 24.31 33.72
C THR A 2 79.03 23.91 34.44
N ARG A 3 77.91 24.56 34.12
CA ARG A 3 76.59 24.21 34.66
C ARG A 3 75.91 23.21 33.71
N ILE A 4 75.58 22.03 34.21
CA ILE A 4 74.76 21.02 33.53
C ILE A 4 73.36 21.11 34.16
N LEU A 5 72.34 21.43 33.35
CA LEU A 5 70.92 21.33 33.72
C LEU A 5 70.46 19.89 33.42
N MET A 6 69.98 19.18 34.44
CA MET A 6 69.19 17.94 34.27
C MET A 6 67.71 18.31 34.14
N LEU A 7 67.09 17.96 33.01
CA LEU A 7 65.64 17.97 32.81
C LEU A 7 65.09 16.59 33.22
N LEU A 8 64.25 16.53 34.25
CA LEU A 8 63.43 15.37 34.58
C LEU A 8 62.18 15.36 33.68
N SER A 9 62.03 14.31 32.86
CA SER A 9 60.82 14.02 32.09
C SER A 9 59.89 13.15 32.93
N VAL A 10 58.76 13.71 33.39
CA VAL A 10 57.69 12.94 34.04
C VAL A 10 56.76 12.40 32.95
N ALA A 11 56.79 11.09 32.73
CA ALA A 11 55.85 10.42 31.83
C ALA A 11 54.50 10.22 32.54
N VAL A 12 53.48 10.97 32.13
CA VAL A 12 52.10 10.78 32.56
C VAL A 12 51.49 9.64 31.75
N VAL A 13 51.41 8.44 32.35
CA VAL A 13 50.69 7.30 31.78
C VAL A 13 49.19 7.57 31.95
N SER A 14 48.54 7.96 30.87
CA SER A 14 47.09 8.13 30.81
C SER A 14 46.44 6.76 30.65
N PHE A 15 45.90 6.20 31.73
CA PHE A 15 45.06 5.00 31.67
C PHE A 15 43.69 5.39 31.07
N SER A 16 43.50 5.12 29.78
CA SER A 16 42.18 5.12 29.15
C SER A 16 41.37 3.95 29.70
N VAL A 17 40.46 4.22 30.62
CA VAL A 17 39.44 3.25 31.04
C VAL A 17 38.53 3.01 29.83
N PRO A 18 38.43 1.79 29.28
CA PRO A 18 37.48 1.51 28.22
C PRO A 18 36.08 1.72 28.80
N ALA A 19 35.31 2.63 28.19
CA ALA A 19 33.89 2.74 28.47
C ALA A 19 33.24 1.41 28.08
N MET A 20 32.93 0.57 29.06
CA MET A 20 32.01 -0.55 28.86
C MET A 20 30.66 0.07 28.48
N SER A 21 30.36 0.03 27.18
CA SER A 21 28.99 0.14 26.70
C SER A 21 28.16 -0.88 27.49
N ARG A 22 27.27 -0.39 28.38
CA ARG A 22 26.28 -1.26 29.01
C ARG A 22 25.28 -1.60 27.92
N ALA A 23 25.26 -2.85 27.49
CA ALA A 23 24.22 -3.34 26.60
C ALA A 23 22.86 -3.11 27.26
N GLU A 24 21.93 -2.55 26.49
CA GLU A 24 20.57 -2.23 26.93
C GLU A 24 19.60 -3.10 26.15
N THR A 25 18.60 -3.66 26.83
CA THR A 25 17.50 -4.36 26.18
C THR A 25 16.71 -3.36 25.34
N THR A 26 16.56 -3.62 24.04
CA THR A 26 15.87 -2.72 23.11
C THR A 26 14.84 -3.46 22.27
N LEU A 27 13.79 -2.75 21.88
CA LEU A 27 12.70 -3.22 21.02
C LEU A 27 12.59 -2.28 19.81
N PRO A 28 12.13 -2.75 18.65
CA PRO A 28 11.72 -1.85 17.57
C PRO A 28 10.47 -1.05 17.96
N ASN A 29 10.34 0.15 17.39
CA ASN A 29 9.30 1.15 17.68
C ASN A 29 7.88 0.72 17.28
N VAL A 30 7.72 -0.42 16.60
CA VAL A 30 6.41 -1.07 16.48
C VAL A 30 5.87 -1.52 17.86
N PHE A 31 6.76 -1.71 18.85
CA PHE A 31 6.44 -1.93 20.26
C PHE A 31 6.64 -0.64 21.05
N THR A 32 5.57 0.13 21.21
CA THR A 32 5.53 1.36 22.02
C THR A 32 4.23 1.39 22.83
N ASP A 33 4.11 2.32 23.77
CA ASP A 33 2.86 2.53 24.51
C ASP A 33 1.68 2.72 23.54
N HIS A 34 0.48 2.35 23.98
CA HIS A 34 -0.76 2.42 23.19
C HIS A 34 -0.85 1.41 22.02
N MET A 35 0.08 0.46 21.87
CA MET A 35 0.02 -0.54 20.80
C MET A 35 -1.19 -1.47 20.89
N VAL A 36 -1.50 -2.14 19.77
CA VAL A 36 -2.55 -3.19 19.69
C VAL A 36 -1.93 -4.49 19.24
N LEU A 37 -2.09 -5.56 20.04
CA LEU A 37 -1.72 -6.93 19.65
C LEU A 37 -2.87 -7.61 18.91
N GLN A 38 -2.55 -8.45 17.93
CA GLN A 38 -3.55 -9.19 17.18
C GLN A 38 -4.17 -10.30 18.04
N ARG A 39 -5.49 -10.31 18.16
CA ARG A 39 -6.23 -11.33 18.92
C ARG A 39 -6.30 -12.66 18.16
N GLY A 40 -6.51 -13.74 18.91
CA GLY A 40 -6.81 -15.06 18.35
C GLY A 40 -5.64 -15.75 17.62
N GLN A 41 -4.41 -15.24 17.76
CA GLN A 41 -3.19 -15.86 17.22
C GLN A 41 -1.98 -15.68 18.14
N GLU A 42 -0.93 -16.45 17.90
CA GLU A 42 0.36 -16.21 18.55
C GLU A 42 0.93 -14.86 18.13
N ASN A 43 1.41 -14.06 19.09
CA ASN A 43 2.04 -12.78 18.78
C ASN A 43 3.54 -12.86 19.02
N ARG A 44 4.33 -12.55 17.99
CA ARG A 44 5.78 -12.46 18.09
C ARG A 44 6.17 -11.15 18.78
N VAL A 45 7.05 -11.24 19.78
CA VAL A 45 7.73 -10.11 20.40
C VAL A 45 9.23 -10.35 20.25
N TRP A 46 9.96 -9.35 19.77
CA TRP A 46 11.38 -9.48 19.48
C TRP A 46 12.13 -8.21 19.78
N GLY A 47 13.45 -8.34 19.94
CA GLY A 47 14.33 -7.21 20.21
C GLY A 47 15.79 -7.60 20.18
N TRP A 48 16.61 -6.75 20.79
CA TRP A 48 18.04 -6.94 20.92
C TRP A 48 18.50 -6.80 22.36
N ASP A 49 19.55 -7.54 22.71
CA ASP A 49 20.29 -7.46 23.97
C ASP A 49 21.72 -7.96 23.74
N ALA A 50 22.58 -7.95 24.76
CA ALA A 50 23.90 -8.59 24.68
C ALA A 50 23.75 -10.11 24.39
N PRO A 51 24.61 -10.70 23.53
CA PRO A 51 24.60 -12.13 23.26
C PRO A 51 24.63 -12.99 24.53
N GLY A 52 23.79 -14.03 24.56
CA GLY A 52 23.66 -14.92 25.72
C GLY A 52 22.78 -14.38 26.86
N THR A 53 22.28 -13.14 26.77
CA THR A 53 21.37 -12.59 27.77
C THR A 53 20.05 -13.33 27.76
N GLN A 54 19.60 -13.76 28.94
CA GLN A 54 18.26 -14.31 29.11
C GLN A 54 17.26 -13.16 29.22
N VAL A 55 16.32 -13.10 28.28
CA VAL A 55 15.25 -12.09 28.23
C VAL A 55 13.93 -12.73 28.64
N THR A 56 13.25 -12.14 29.61
CA THR A 56 11.93 -12.57 30.07
C THR A 56 10.88 -11.54 29.68
N VAL A 57 9.82 -11.99 29.01
CA VAL A 57 8.68 -11.18 28.59
C VAL A 57 7.45 -11.59 29.40
N THR A 58 6.79 -10.61 30.00
CA THR A 58 5.57 -10.80 30.80
C THR A 58 4.43 -9.93 30.25
N LEU A 59 3.28 -10.53 29.94
CA LEU A 59 2.05 -9.85 29.54
C LEU A 59 0.85 -10.54 30.20
N GLY A 60 0.19 -9.85 31.13
CA GLY A 60 -0.85 -10.47 31.97
C GLY A 60 -0.29 -11.69 32.72
N ASP A 61 -0.97 -12.83 32.60
CA ASP A 61 -0.53 -14.09 33.22
C ASP A 61 0.55 -14.84 32.41
N GLN A 62 0.84 -14.39 31.18
CA GLN A 62 1.86 -15.01 30.36
C GLN A 62 3.25 -14.55 30.77
N LYS A 63 4.15 -15.50 31.03
CA LYS A 63 5.57 -15.25 31.25
C LYS A 63 6.38 -16.22 30.39
N LYS A 64 7.18 -15.68 29.47
CA LYS A 64 8.02 -16.45 28.54
C LYS A 64 9.45 -15.95 28.56
N THR A 65 10.39 -16.81 28.21
CA THR A 65 11.82 -16.51 28.26
C THR A 65 12.50 -16.98 26.98
N ALA A 66 13.44 -16.18 26.48
CA ALA A 66 14.34 -16.51 25.38
C ALA A 66 15.77 -16.10 25.74
N THR A 67 16.74 -16.56 24.96
CA THR A 67 18.14 -16.14 25.08
C THR A 67 18.54 -15.42 23.83
N ALA A 68 19.19 -14.25 23.97
CA ALA A 68 19.75 -13.51 22.85
C ALA A 68 20.83 -14.33 22.13
N ASP A 69 20.72 -14.43 20.81
CA ASP A 69 21.64 -15.18 19.95
C ASP A 69 23.02 -14.51 19.84
N ALA A 70 23.91 -15.07 19.00
CA ALA A 70 25.25 -14.53 18.79
C ALA A 70 25.25 -13.10 18.20
N GLU A 71 24.18 -12.71 17.51
CA GLU A 71 23.95 -11.38 16.97
C GLU A 71 23.16 -10.47 17.94
N GLY A 72 22.88 -10.96 19.16
CA GLY A 72 22.13 -10.24 20.19
C GLY A 72 20.62 -10.23 19.97
N ARG A 73 20.08 -10.97 19.00
CA ARG A 73 18.63 -11.01 18.72
C ARG A 73 17.95 -11.99 19.64
N TRP A 74 16.77 -11.63 20.12
CA TRP A 74 15.90 -12.55 20.84
C TRP A 74 14.47 -12.42 20.33
N GLU A 75 13.71 -13.50 20.43
CA GLU A 75 12.28 -13.49 20.14
C GLU A 75 11.53 -14.47 21.03
N ILE A 76 10.27 -14.14 21.31
CA ILE A 76 9.30 -15.02 21.95
C ILE A 76 7.98 -14.95 21.20
N LYS A 77 7.17 -16.00 21.32
CA LYS A 77 5.79 -16.03 20.84
C LYS A 77 4.85 -16.05 22.03
N LEU A 78 4.06 -15.00 22.24
CA LEU A 78 2.95 -14.99 23.19
C LEU A 78 1.83 -15.90 22.67
N ASN A 79 1.18 -16.63 23.58
CA ASN A 79 -0.01 -17.42 23.25
C ASN A 79 -1.15 -16.48 22.80
N PRO A 80 -2.15 -17.00 22.06
CA PRO A 80 -3.35 -16.26 21.70
C PRO A 80 -3.99 -15.54 22.89
N LEU A 81 -4.44 -14.31 22.63
CA LEU A 81 -5.10 -13.44 23.59
C LEU A 81 -6.51 -13.10 23.08
N GLU A 82 -7.44 -12.95 24.02
CA GLU A 82 -8.78 -12.44 23.76
C GLU A 82 -8.77 -10.92 23.60
N ALA A 83 -9.75 -10.36 22.88
CA ALA A 83 -9.86 -8.92 22.72
C ALA A 83 -10.09 -8.22 24.08
N GLY A 84 -9.43 -7.08 24.29
CA GLY A 84 -9.55 -6.33 25.54
C GLY A 84 -8.32 -5.50 25.87
N GLY A 85 -8.06 -5.35 27.17
CA GLY A 85 -7.03 -4.48 27.73
C GLY A 85 -7.63 -3.33 28.55
N PRO A 86 -6.79 -2.37 29.00
CA PRO A 86 -5.36 -2.29 28.73
C PRO A 86 -4.54 -3.33 29.50
N HIS A 87 -3.48 -3.82 28.86
CA HIS A 87 -2.44 -4.66 29.45
C HIS A 87 -1.12 -3.88 29.57
N GLN A 88 -0.17 -4.45 30.29
CA GLN A 88 1.22 -3.98 30.37
C GLN A 88 2.15 -5.13 29.95
N LEU A 89 3.15 -4.81 29.13
CA LEU A 89 4.23 -5.70 28.74
C LEU A 89 5.52 -5.28 29.46
N SER A 90 6.13 -6.19 30.22
CA SER A 90 7.47 -6.00 30.78
C SER A 90 8.45 -6.93 30.06
N VAL A 91 9.53 -6.36 29.53
CA VAL A 91 10.63 -7.07 28.88
C VAL A 91 11.89 -6.85 29.72
N LYS A 92 12.37 -7.92 30.36
CA LYS A 92 13.49 -7.87 31.29
C LYS A 92 14.68 -8.67 30.77
N GLY A 93 15.75 -7.98 30.38
CA GLY A 93 17.04 -8.54 29.99
C GLY A 93 18.18 -7.85 30.75
N SER A 94 19.16 -7.28 30.05
CA SER A 94 20.21 -6.44 30.65
C SER A 94 19.67 -5.13 31.24
N SER A 95 18.55 -4.63 30.71
CA SER A 95 17.72 -3.57 31.28
C SER A 95 16.25 -4.02 31.27
N GLU A 96 15.35 -3.18 31.80
CA GLU A 96 13.91 -3.44 31.77
C GLU A 96 13.20 -2.40 30.92
N VAL A 97 12.44 -2.86 29.93
CA VAL A 97 11.55 -2.05 29.09
C VAL A 97 10.11 -2.36 29.47
N ASN A 98 9.34 -1.32 29.77
CA ASN A 98 7.92 -1.42 30.12
C ASN A 98 7.09 -0.69 29.07
N ILE A 99 6.11 -1.39 28.50
CA ILE A 99 5.14 -0.84 27.54
C ILE A 99 3.75 -0.92 28.16
N GLN A 100 3.03 0.19 28.13
CA GLN A 100 1.74 0.40 28.80
C GLN A 100 0.61 0.66 27.80
N ASP A 101 -0.63 0.60 28.29
CA ASP A 101 -1.85 0.80 27.50
C ASP A 101 -1.94 -0.10 26.26
N ILE A 102 -1.58 -1.38 26.41
CA ILE A 102 -1.63 -2.34 25.32
C ILE A 102 -3.06 -2.87 25.18
N LEU A 103 -3.66 -2.70 24.01
CA LEU A 103 -4.93 -3.34 23.68
C LEU A 103 -4.68 -4.66 22.93
N VAL A 104 -5.67 -5.54 22.99
CA VAL A 104 -5.72 -6.75 22.15
C VAL A 104 -6.96 -6.64 21.28
N GLY A 105 -6.79 -6.81 19.97
CA GLY A 105 -7.84 -6.49 18.99
C GLY A 105 -7.50 -6.98 17.59
N GLU A 106 -8.00 -6.28 16.57
CA GLU A 106 -7.65 -6.54 15.17
C GLU A 106 -6.60 -5.53 14.70
N VAL A 107 -5.55 -5.99 14.04
CA VAL A 107 -4.47 -5.15 13.52
C VAL A 107 -4.42 -5.26 12.00
N TRP A 108 -4.44 -4.11 11.32
CA TRP A 108 -4.40 -4.04 9.86
C TRP A 108 -3.29 -3.11 9.38
N VAL A 109 -2.63 -3.53 8.30
CA VAL A 109 -1.65 -2.68 7.59
C VAL A 109 -2.35 -1.92 6.47
N CYS A 110 -2.20 -0.60 6.45
CA CYS A 110 -2.72 0.32 5.46
C CYS A 110 -1.55 0.74 4.55
N SER A 111 -1.41 0.09 3.39
CA SER A 111 -0.24 0.28 2.53
C SER A 111 -0.61 0.67 1.10
N GLY A 112 0.38 1.15 0.35
CA GLY A 112 0.25 1.47 -1.06
C GLY A 112 0.91 2.80 -1.35
N GLN A 113 0.27 3.61 -2.19
CA GLN A 113 0.77 4.92 -2.60
C GLN A 113 -0.10 6.07 -2.09
N SER A 114 -0.16 7.18 -2.85
CA SER A 114 -0.73 8.46 -2.42
C SER A 114 -2.19 8.38 -2.04
N ASN A 115 -2.96 7.50 -2.70
CA ASN A 115 -4.37 7.31 -2.38
C ASN A 115 -4.60 6.57 -1.06
N MET A 116 -3.70 5.67 -0.63
CA MET A 116 -3.71 5.13 0.73
C MET A 116 -3.16 6.15 1.74
N ALA A 117 -2.06 6.83 1.40
CA ALA A 117 -1.42 7.85 2.26
C ALA A 117 -2.25 9.14 2.38
N TRP A 118 -3.34 9.26 1.63
CA TRP A 118 -4.21 10.44 1.63
C TRP A 118 -4.79 10.64 3.02
N ASN A 119 -4.54 11.79 3.63
CA ASN A 119 -4.88 12.00 5.03
C ASN A 119 -6.35 12.41 5.22
N VAL A 120 -6.87 12.21 6.44
CA VAL A 120 -8.25 12.56 6.81
C VAL A 120 -8.54 14.04 6.57
N ASN A 121 -7.57 14.92 6.84
CA ASN A 121 -7.72 16.36 6.66
C ASN A 121 -7.93 16.79 5.18
N SER A 122 -7.61 15.92 4.23
CA SER A 122 -7.77 16.17 2.79
C SER A 122 -8.91 15.35 2.15
N ALA A 123 -9.59 14.49 2.92
CA ALA A 123 -10.75 13.73 2.46
C ALA A 123 -12.03 14.59 2.49
N ASN A 124 -13.17 14.00 2.11
CA ASN A 124 -14.47 14.65 2.29
C ASN A 124 -14.79 14.87 3.78
N ASP A 125 -15.49 15.97 4.07
CA ASP A 125 -15.97 16.35 5.40
C ASP A 125 -14.91 16.33 6.53
N PRO A 126 -13.69 16.84 6.30
CA PRO A 126 -12.57 16.67 7.24
C PRO A 126 -12.83 17.30 8.61
N ASP A 127 -13.63 18.37 8.65
CA ASP A 127 -14.04 19.04 9.88
C ASP A 127 -14.96 18.16 10.74
N LEU A 128 -15.98 17.54 10.15
CA LEU A 128 -16.89 16.61 10.83
C LEU A 128 -16.17 15.33 11.25
N GLU A 129 -15.30 14.80 10.39
CA GLU A 129 -14.54 13.59 10.65
C GLU A 129 -13.58 13.79 11.83
N ARG A 130 -12.88 14.94 11.88
CA ARG A 130 -12.03 15.30 13.02
C ARG A 130 -12.81 15.43 14.32
N LEU A 131 -13.92 16.17 14.33
CA LEU A 131 -14.70 16.43 15.55
C LEU A 131 -15.26 15.16 16.18
N THR A 132 -15.50 14.13 15.38
CA THR A 132 -16.10 12.87 15.82
C THR A 132 -15.10 11.73 16.04
N ALA A 133 -13.81 11.94 15.73
CA ALA A 133 -12.75 10.95 15.87
C ALA A 133 -12.31 10.69 17.33
N ASN A 134 -13.25 10.50 18.25
CA ASN A 134 -12.99 10.17 19.66
C ASN A 134 -13.13 8.66 19.90
N PHE A 135 -12.20 7.88 19.34
CA PHE A 135 -12.23 6.42 19.41
C PHE A 135 -11.01 5.88 20.17
N PRO A 136 -11.01 5.92 21.52
CA PRO A 136 -9.88 5.49 22.32
C PRO A 136 -9.67 3.97 22.36
N GLN A 137 -10.32 3.19 21.50
CA GLN A 137 -9.98 1.79 21.22
C GLN A 137 -9.42 1.59 19.81
N ILE A 138 -9.33 2.66 19.01
CA ILE A 138 -8.58 2.68 17.76
C ILE A 138 -7.20 3.26 18.05
N ARG A 139 -6.17 2.62 17.52
CA ARG A 139 -4.77 3.01 17.67
C ARG A 139 -4.12 3.15 16.30
N LEU A 140 -3.38 4.23 16.13
CA LEU A 140 -2.81 4.65 14.86
C LEU A 140 -1.29 4.60 14.97
N LEU A 141 -0.62 3.91 14.04
CA LEU A 141 0.82 3.91 13.91
C LEU A 141 1.19 4.33 12.48
N THR A 142 1.96 5.39 12.34
CA THR A 142 2.52 5.80 11.05
C THR A 142 3.99 5.43 11.00
N VAL A 143 4.37 4.64 10.00
CA VAL A 143 5.76 4.36 9.66
C VAL A 143 6.27 5.46 8.74
N PRO A 144 7.37 6.16 9.08
CA PRO A 144 7.90 7.21 8.22
C PRO A 144 8.38 6.66 6.89
N ASN A 145 8.19 7.47 5.84
CA ASN A 145 8.76 7.23 4.53
C ASN A 145 10.29 7.19 4.60
N ARG A 146 10.84 5.99 4.39
CA ARG A 146 12.27 5.73 4.34
C ARG A 146 12.57 4.74 3.24
N ASP A 147 13.41 5.14 2.30
CA ASP A 147 13.94 4.22 1.29
C ASP A 147 15.22 3.57 1.80
N SER A 148 15.36 2.27 1.59
CA SER A 148 16.59 1.56 1.92
C SER A 148 16.73 0.29 1.10
N GLN A 149 17.91 0.09 0.51
CA GLN A 149 18.29 -1.19 -0.08
C GLN A 149 18.74 -2.22 0.97
N VAL A 150 18.89 -1.78 2.23
CA VAL A 150 19.15 -2.66 3.37
C VAL A 150 17.85 -2.78 4.17
N HIS A 151 17.64 -3.95 4.74
CA HIS A 151 16.49 -4.19 5.60
C HIS A 151 16.65 -3.42 6.91
N GLU A 152 15.87 -2.35 7.06
CA GLU A 152 15.81 -1.58 8.29
C GLU A 152 15.19 -2.44 9.39
N LYS A 153 15.78 -2.36 10.59
CA LYS A 153 15.34 -3.13 11.76
C LYS A 153 14.38 -2.34 12.65
N ASN A 154 14.36 -1.01 12.49
CA ASN A 154 13.57 -0.11 13.29
C ASN A 154 13.27 1.17 12.50
N PHE A 155 12.32 1.97 12.99
CA PHE A 155 11.95 3.28 12.48
C PHE A 155 11.67 4.24 13.65
N THR A 156 11.52 5.52 13.36
CA THR A 156 11.06 6.51 14.35
C THR A 156 9.54 6.63 14.30
N GLY A 157 8.86 6.36 15.40
CA GLY A 157 7.40 6.45 15.47
C GLY A 157 6.89 5.84 16.77
N ALA A 158 5.61 6.03 17.05
CA ALA A 158 4.93 5.43 18.19
C ALA A 158 3.43 5.30 17.88
N TRP A 159 2.76 4.36 18.53
CA TRP A 159 1.32 4.25 18.47
C TRP A 159 0.66 5.45 19.15
N GLN A 160 -0.46 5.90 18.59
CA GLN A 160 -1.25 7.01 19.08
C GLN A 160 -2.70 6.60 19.29
N VAL A 161 -3.31 7.11 20.34
CA VAL A 161 -4.77 7.04 20.54
C VAL A 161 -5.46 7.81 19.43
N CYS A 162 -6.47 7.23 18.78
CA CYS A 162 -7.30 7.95 17.82
C CYS A 162 -8.13 9.02 18.55
N SER A 163 -7.83 10.29 18.27
CA SER A 163 -8.46 11.48 18.81
C SER A 163 -8.61 12.53 17.71
N PRO A 164 -9.40 13.61 17.94
CA PRO A 164 -9.43 14.76 17.04
C PRO A 164 -8.06 15.37 16.71
N ASP A 165 -7.06 15.20 17.59
CA ASP A 165 -5.72 15.77 17.42
C ASP A 165 -4.81 14.87 16.59
N THR A 166 -5.00 13.54 16.63
CA THR A 166 -4.10 12.56 16.00
C THR A 166 -4.60 12.05 14.65
N VAL A 167 -5.92 12.13 14.39
CA VAL A 167 -6.52 11.52 13.20
C VAL A 167 -6.19 12.27 11.89
N ASN A 168 -5.90 13.57 11.96
CA ASN A 168 -5.88 14.46 10.79
C ASN A 168 -4.84 14.06 9.73
N ASP A 169 -3.66 13.64 10.18
CA ASP A 169 -2.52 13.30 9.33
C ASP A 169 -2.45 11.80 9.01
N PHE A 170 -3.34 10.98 9.58
CA PHE A 170 -3.39 9.55 9.32
C PHE A 170 -4.14 9.22 8.02
N SER A 171 -3.82 8.09 7.38
CA SER A 171 -4.54 7.55 6.22
C SER A 171 -6.07 7.60 6.41
N ALA A 172 -6.76 8.32 5.53
CA ALA A 172 -8.22 8.42 5.53
C ALA A 172 -8.87 7.07 5.24
N VAL A 173 -8.37 6.34 4.25
CA VAL A 173 -8.88 4.99 3.92
C VAL A 173 -8.68 4.05 5.10
N GLY A 174 -7.48 4.07 5.71
CA GLY A 174 -7.17 3.28 6.90
C GLY A 174 -8.08 3.60 8.08
N TYR A 175 -8.21 4.89 8.43
CA TYR A 175 -9.07 5.35 9.52
C TYR A 175 -10.52 4.95 9.32
N PHE A 176 -11.11 5.25 8.16
CA PHE A 176 -12.53 4.93 7.91
C PHE A 176 -12.78 3.42 7.89
N PHE A 177 -11.83 2.63 7.39
CA PHE A 177 -11.88 1.16 7.41
C PHE A 177 -11.88 0.64 8.85
N GLY A 178 -10.90 1.06 9.66
CA GLY A 178 -10.80 0.65 11.06
C GLY A 178 -11.96 1.14 11.91
N ARG A 179 -12.48 2.34 11.65
CA ARG A 179 -13.69 2.86 12.32
C ARG A 179 -14.90 1.97 12.04
N GLN A 180 -15.12 1.59 10.78
CA GLN A 180 -16.22 0.70 10.42
C GLN A 180 -16.08 -0.67 11.10
N LEU A 181 -14.87 -1.24 11.14
CA LEU A 181 -14.62 -2.50 11.85
C LEU A 181 -14.87 -2.35 13.36
N HIS A 182 -14.34 -1.30 13.99
CA HIS A 182 -14.53 -1.05 15.41
C HIS A 182 -16.01 -0.95 15.77
N GLN A 183 -16.78 -0.16 15.02
CA GLN A 183 -18.22 0.03 15.25
C GLN A 183 -19.03 -1.27 15.07
N THR A 184 -18.59 -2.17 14.20
CA THR A 184 -19.32 -3.41 13.90
C THR A 184 -18.92 -4.54 14.85
N LEU A 185 -17.63 -4.66 15.15
CA LEU A 185 -17.08 -5.75 15.96
C LEU A 185 -17.06 -5.45 17.45
N ASN A 186 -17.08 -4.16 17.82
CA ASN A 186 -16.94 -3.68 19.19
C ASN A 186 -15.67 -4.21 19.88
N VAL A 187 -14.54 -4.19 19.18
CA VAL A 187 -13.22 -4.58 19.70
C VAL A 187 -12.16 -3.53 19.36
N PRO A 188 -11.03 -3.49 20.08
CA PRO A 188 -9.91 -2.62 19.71
C PRO A 188 -9.41 -2.84 18.29
N ILE A 189 -8.97 -1.77 17.63
CA ILE A 189 -8.42 -1.80 16.27
C ILE A 189 -7.06 -1.10 16.25
N GLY A 190 -6.02 -1.78 15.76
CA GLY A 190 -4.74 -1.19 15.41
C GLY A 190 -4.62 -0.98 13.91
N LEU A 191 -4.21 0.21 13.49
CA LEU A 191 -3.97 0.55 12.08
C LEU A 191 -2.52 0.99 11.91
N ILE A 192 -1.79 0.32 11.03
CA ILE A 192 -0.40 0.63 10.70
C ILE A 192 -0.36 1.22 9.29
N ASP A 193 -0.18 2.54 9.18
CA ASP A 193 0.02 3.22 7.90
C ASP A 193 1.50 3.28 7.55
N ASN A 194 1.86 2.73 6.39
CA ASN A 194 3.20 2.88 5.82
C ASN A 194 3.15 3.34 4.37
N ALA A 195 2.02 3.85 3.87
CA ALA A 195 1.86 4.17 2.46
C ALA A 195 2.74 5.35 2.00
N TRP A 196 3.27 5.28 0.77
CA TRP A 196 4.15 6.32 0.21
C TRP A 196 3.70 6.79 -1.17
N GLY A 197 3.23 8.03 -1.24
CA GLY A 197 2.84 8.73 -2.48
C GLY A 197 3.78 8.51 -3.66
N GLY A 198 3.24 8.02 -4.78
CA GLY A 198 3.96 7.76 -6.04
C GLY A 198 4.67 6.41 -6.14
N SER A 199 4.60 5.54 -5.13
CA SER A 199 5.38 4.30 -5.12
C SER A 199 4.98 3.33 -6.23
N ALA A 200 5.97 2.66 -6.83
CA ALA A 200 5.76 1.53 -7.73
C ALA A 200 5.75 0.20 -6.95
N ALA A 201 4.98 -0.80 -7.38
CA ALA A 201 4.83 -2.07 -6.66
C ALA A 201 6.15 -2.83 -6.47
N GLU A 202 7.09 -2.75 -7.41
CA GLU A 202 8.41 -3.38 -7.28
C GLU A 202 9.25 -2.82 -6.12
N ALA A 203 8.99 -1.57 -5.69
CA ALA A 203 9.66 -0.99 -4.54
C ALA A 203 9.24 -1.68 -3.24
N TRP A 204 8.06 -2.32 -3.24
CA TRP A 204 7.46 -3.03 -2.11
C TRP A 204 7.75 -4.53 -2.10
N CYS A 205 8.47 -5.05 -3.09
CA CYS A 205 8.97 -6.43 -3.09
C CYS A 205 10.38 -6.50 -2.54
N SER A 206 10.74 -7.59 -1.86
CA SER A 206 12.15 -7.88 -1.59
C SER A 206 12.90 -8.05 -2.91
N ARG A 207 14.17 -7.61 -2.94
CA ARG A 207 15.00 -7.78 -4.12
C ARG A 207 15.17 -9.25 -4.49
N LYS A 208 15.32 -10.10 -3.47
CA LYS A 208 15.40 -11.56 -3.60
C LYS A 208 14.18 -12.13 -4.31
N ALA A 209 12.95 -11.76 -3.91
CA ALA A 209 11.74 -12.26 -4.56
C ALA A 209 11.65 -11.87 -6.04
N LEU A 210 12.05 -10.63 -6.38
CA LEU A 210 12.10 -10.19 -7.77
C LEU A 210 13.12 -11.00 -8.59
N GLU A 211 14.31 -11.25 -8.03
CA GLU A 211 15.37 -12.06 -8.67
C GLU A 211 14.94 -13.53 -8.86
N GLU A 212 14.38 -14.15 -7.81
CA GLU A 212 13.98 -15.56 -7.82
C GLU A 212 12.74 -15.84 -8.67
N SER A 213 11.90 -14.82 -8.93
CA SER A 213 10.72 -14.96 -9.79
C SER A 213 11.04 -15.35 -11.24
N GLY A 214 12.26 -15.02 -11.70
CA GLY A 214 12.66 -15.26 -13.08
C GLY A 214 12.03 -14.32 -14.12
N LYS A 215 11.26 -13.28 -13.73
CA LYS A 215 10.47 -12.44 -14.65
C LYS A 215 10.90 -10.96 -14.75
N PHE A 216 11.72 -10.47 -13.81
CA PHE A 216 12.02 -9.04 -13.67
C PHE A 216 13.50 -8.67 -13.94
N GLN A 217 14.24 -9.51 -14.67
CA GLN A 217 15.68 -9.30 -14.91
C GLN A 217 15.96 -8.00 -15.67
N ASP A 218 15.17 -7.67 -16.69
CA ASP A 218 15.35 -6.43 -17.45
C ASP A 218 15.15 -5.19 -16.58
N LEU A 219 14.14 -5.21 -15.71
CA LEU A 219 13.85 -4.17 -14.72
C LEU A 219 15.04 -4.01 -13.76
N LEU A 220 15.50 -5.11 -13.17
CA LEU A 220 16.61 -5.10 -12.22
C LEU A 220 17.93 -4.65 -12.87
N ALA A 221 18.24 -5.15 -14.07
CA ALA A 221 19.44 -4.77 -14.81
C ALA A 221 19.48 -3.27 -15.14
N LYS A 222 18.34 -2.66 -15.48
CA LYS A 222 18.23 -1.21 -15.70
C LYS A 222 18.59 -0.44 -14.42
N TRP A 223 18.00 -0.83 -13.29
CA TRP A 223 18.27 -0.19 -12.01
C TRP A 223 19.71 -0.37 -11.55
N ASP A 224 20.29 -1.56 -11.77
CA ASP A 224 21.69 -1.83 -11.45
C ASP A 224 22.65 -1.04 -12.33
N ASN A 225 22.33 -0.87 -13.62
CA ASN A 225 23.12 -0.03 -14.52
C ASN A 225 23.03 1.43 -14.11
N LEU A 226 21.83 1.92 -13.78
CA LEU A 226 21.64 3.28 -13.27
C LEU A 226 22.44 3.50 -11.98
N ALA A 227 22.41 2.54 -11.05
CA ALA A 227 23.14 2.60 -9.79
C ALA A 227 24.67 2.65 -10.00
N LYS A 228 25.18 1.99 -11.04
CA LYS A 228 26.60 2.02 -11.41
C LYS A 228 27.00 3.33 -12.11
N SER A 229 26.12 3.89 -12.93
CA SER A 229 26.46 5.02 -13.81
C SER A 229 26.12 6.40 -13.24
N TYR A 230 25.11 6.49 -12.36
CA TYR A 230 24.63 7.78 -11.88
C TYR A 230 25.55 8.35 -10.78
N ASN A 231 25.99 9.59 -10.96
CA ASN A 231 26.80 10.30 -9.98
C ASN A 231 26.00 11.52 -9.47
N HIS A 232 25.35 11.35 -8.31
CA HIS A 232 24.54 12.40 -7.71
C HIS A 232 25.37 13.62 -7.30
N GLU A 233 26.58 13.40 -6.80
CA GLU A 233 27.49 14.49 -6.39
C GLU A 233 27.86 15.38 -7.59
N ALA A 234 28.15 14.78 -8.74
CA ALA A 234 28.41 15.52 -9.98
C ALA A 234 27.18 16.29 -10.46
N ALA A 235 25.98 15.69 -10.37
CA ALA A 235 24.73 16.38 -10.71
C ALA A 235 24.46 17.57 -9.79
N MET A 236 24.70 17.43 -8.48
CA MET A 236 24.57 18.52 -7.50
C MET A 236 25.56 19.65 -7.78
N LYS A 237 26.82 19.34 -8.12
CA LYS A 237 27.80 20.36 -8.54
C LYS A 237 27.35 21.12 -9.80
N GLN A 238 26.78 20.44 -10.78
CA GLN A 238 26.22 21.09 -11.97
C GLN A 238 25.03 22.01 -11.63
N TYR A 239 24.17 21.58 -10.69
CA TYR A 239 23.06 22.38 -10.19
C TYR A 239 23.54 23.63 -9.45
N GLU A 240 24.55 23.52 -8.59
CA GLU A 240 25.14 24.68 -7.91
C GLU A 240 25.68 25.71 -8.92
N VAL A 241 26.39 25.26 -9.97
CA VAL A 241 26.83 26.13 -11.07
C VAL A 241 25.63 26.79 -11.77
N ALA A 242 24.57 26.04 -12.05
CA ALA A 242 23.37 26.57 -12.67
C ALA A 242 22.66 27.61 -11.77
N VAL A 243 22.64 27.40 -10.44
CA VAL A 243 22.06 28.34 -9.48
C VAL A 243 22.87 29.64 -9.44
N GLU A 244 24.20 29.57 -9.44
CA GLU A 244 25.03 30.79 -9.48
C GLU A 244 24.85 31.57 -10.80
N LYS A 245 24.74 30.86 -11.92
CA LYS A 245 24.38 31.49 -13.20
C LYS A 245 23.00 32.14 -13.14
N TRP A 246 22.00 31.43 -12.62
CA TRP A 246 20.64 31.94 -12.47
C TRP A 246 20.58 33.19 -11.58
N LYS A 247 21.33 33.23 -10.48
CA LYS A 247 21.42 34.43 -9.62
C LYS A 247 21.94 35.64 -10.41
N THR A 248 22.99 35.44 -11.21
CA THR A 248 23.58 36.49 -12.04
C THR A 248 22.59 36.97 -13.11
N ASP A 249 21.99 36.03 -13.85
CA ASP A 249 21.03 36.35 -14.92
C ASP A 249 19.76 37.02 -14.37
N SER A 250 19.28 36.60 -13.20
CA SER A 250 18.09 37.19 -12.55
C SER A 250 18.36 38.62 -12.06
N ALA A 251 19.54 38.87 -11.48
CA ALA A 251 19.96 40.22 -11.10
C ALA A 251 20.02 41.15 -12.33
N GLN A 252 20.54 40.67 -13.45
CA GLN A 252 20.57 41.43 -14.70
C GLN A 252 19.17 41.66 -15.28
N ALA A 253 18.32 40.62 -15.33
CA ALA A 253 16.95 40.75 -15.81
C ALA A 253 16.17 41.80 -15.01
N LYS A 254 16.34 41.79 -13.68
CA LYS A 254 15.75 42.79 -12.79
C LYS A 254 16.27 44.20 -13.05
N ALA A 255 17.58 44.37 -13.29
CA ALA A 255 18.18 45.66 -13.64
C ALA A 255 17.67 46.20 -14.99
N ASP A 256 17.40 45.31 -15.93
CA ASP A 256 16.87 45.61 -17.26
C ASP A 256 15.35 45.82 -17.30
N GLY A 257 14.63 45.64 -16.18
CA GLY A 257 13.16 45.67 -16.15
C GLY A 257 12.49 44.51 -16.89
N LYS A 258 13.19 43.38 -17.03
CA LYS A 258 12.72 42.15 -17.66
C LYS A 258 12.28 41.10 -16.63
N PRO A 259 11.39 40.14 -17.00
CA PRO A 259 11.08 39.00 -16.14
C PRO A 259 12.31 38.18 -15.80
N GLU A 260 12.40 37.72 -14.55
CA GLU A 260 13.48 36.85 -14.10
C GLU A 260 13.39 35.46 -14.76
N PRO A 261 14.53 34.82 -15.08
CA PRO A 261 14.54 33.44 -15.55
C PRO A 261 14.09 32.48 -14.44
N ASN A 262 13.60 31.31 -14.87
CA ASN A 262 13.20 30.26 -13.93
C ASN A 262 14.39 29.77 -13.10
N ARG A 263 14.18 29.61 -11.79
CA ARG A 263 15.18 29.05 -10.89
C ARG A 263 15.42 27.57 -11.20
N PRO A 264 16.68 27.14 -11.38
CA PRO A 264 17.02 25.72 -11.48
C PRO A 264 16.48 24.95 -10.27
N GLN A 265 16.04 23.71 -10.50
CA GLN A 265 15.63 22.81 -9.43
C GLN A 265 16.77 21.87 -9.06
N PRO A 266 16.94 21.52 -7.77
CA PRO A 266 17.94 20.54 -7.38
C PRO A 266 17.65 19.20 -8.06
N PRO A 267 18.68 18.50 -8.58
CA PRO A 267 18.48 17.19 -9.18
C PRO A 267 17.96 16.23 -8.10
N ARG A 268 16.99 15.40 -8.47
CA ARG A 268 16.58 14.28 -7.62
C ARG A 268 17.57 13.13 -7.83
N ASP A 269 17.95 12.45 -6.75
CA ASP A 269 18.65 11.17 -6.87
C ASP A 269 17.64 10.11 -7.34
N PRO A 270 17.77 9.57 -8.58
CA PRO A 270 16.83 8.58 -9.07
C PRO A 270 16.95 7.25 -8.33
N LEU A 271 18.06 7.00 -7.61
CA LEU A 271 18.26 5.79 -6.81
C LEU A 271 17.59 5.84 -5.44
N ALA A 272 17.14 7.01 -5.03
CA ALA A 272 16.40 7.23 -3.80
C ALA A 272 14.89 7.15 -4.05
N GLY A 273 14.15 6.93 -2.97
CA GLY A 273 12.70 7.01 -2.95
C GLY A 273 11.97 5.76 -3.43
N ASN A 274 10.83 5.97 -4.07
CA ASN A 274 9.68 5.07 -4.07
C ASN A 274 9.45 4.28 -5.37
N HIS A 275 10.35 4.41 -6.36
CA HIS A 275 10.28 3.65 -7.62
C HIS A 275 11.33 2.54 -7.73
N ARG A 276 12.43 2.64 -6.98
CA ARG A 276 13.52 1.66 -7.07
C ARG A 276 13.10 0.34 -6.42
N PRO A 277 13.29 -0.81 -7.10
CA PRO A 277 13.02 -2.13 -6.54
C PRO A 277 13.58 -2.30 -5.13
N ALA A 278 12.76 -2.85 -4.23
CA ALA A 278 13.09 -3.12 -2.83
C ALA A 278 13.36 -1.93 -1.89
N ASN A 279 13.35 -0.67 -2.36
CA ASN A 279 13.60 0.47 -1.46
C ASN A 279 12.58 0.58 -0.31
N LEU A 280 11.29 0.43 -0.62
CA LEU A 280 10.20 0.59 0.35
C LEU A 280 9.97 -0.70 1.14
N TYR A 281 10.21 -1.85 0.51
CA TYR A 281 10.31 -3.11 1.22
C TYR A 281 11.35 -3.02 2.34
N GLY A 282 12.59 -2.58 2.03
CA GLY A 282 13.67 -2.51 3.01
C GLY A 282 13.47 -1.43 4.07
N GLY A 283 13.01 -0.25 3.66
CA GLY A 283 12.96 0.90 4.57
C GLY A 283 11.64 1.12 5.31
N CYS A 284 10.50 0.79 4.71
CA CYS A 284 9.16 1.04 5.27
C CYS A 284 8.48 -0.25 5.76
N LEU A 285 8.55 -1.32 4.98
CA LEU A 285 7.82 -2.56 5.30
C LEU A 285 8.59 -3.45 6.27
N HIS A 286 9.87 -3.72 6.00
CA HIS A 286 10.66 -4.68 6.76
C HIS A 286 10.70 -4.40 8.28
N PRO A 287 10.77 -3.15 8.77
CA PRO A 287 10.73 -2.87 10.21
C PRO A 287 9.48 -3.36 10.95
N ILE A 288 8.37 -3.59 10.25
CA ILE A 288 7.10 -4.07 10.83
C ILE A 288 6.79 -5.54 10.50
N ILE A 289 7.58 -6.18 9.62
CA ILE A 289 7.38 -7.59 9.26
C ILE A 289 7.54 -8.46 10.51
N GLY A 290 6.58 -9.38 10.70
CA GLY A 290 6.50 -10.27 11.84
C GLY A 290 5.73 -9.71 13.04
N TYR A 291 5.26 -8.47 13.00
CA TYR A 291 4.24 -7.98 13.93
C TYR A 291 2.92 -8.71 13.66
N GLY A 292 2.20 -9.14 14.69
CA GLY A 292 0.93 -9.85 14.48
C GLY A 292 -0.11 -8.96 13.80
N ILE A 293 -0.64 -9.37 12.65
CA ILE A 293 -1.72 -8.65 11.93
C ILE A 293 -2.82 -9.60 11.50
N ARG A 294 -4.05 -9.10 11.40
CA ARG A 294 -5.15 -9.78 10.73
C ARG A 294 -4.96 -9.79 9.22
N GLY A 295 -4.53 -8.66 8.64
CA GLY A 295 -4.40 -8.54 7.19
C GLY A 295 -3.89 -7.17 6.73
N ALA A 296 -3.88 -6.98 5.42
CA ALA A 296 -3.47 -5.73 4.78
C ALA A 296 -4.56 -5.20 3.85
N ILE A 297 -4.74 -3.88 3.86
CA ILE A 297 -5.45 -3.13 2.82
C ILE A 297 -4.44 -2.37 1.95
N TRP A 298 -4.66 -2.40 0.64
CA TRP A 298 -3.71 -1.91 -0.34
C TRP A 298 -4.35 -0.98 -1.36
N TYR A 299 -3.79 0.22 -1.57
CA TYR A 299 -4.27 1.13 -2.61
C TYR A 299 -3.09 1.68 -3.40
N GLN A 300 -2.83 1.01 -4.53
CA GLN A 300 -1.77 1.34 -5.47
C GLN A 300 -2.04 0.75 -6.83
N GLY A 301 -1.49 1.41 -7.85
CA GLY A 301 -1.39 0.89 -9.20
C GLY A 301 -1.03 1.99 -10.20
N GLU A 302 -1.31 3.24 -9.88
CA GLU A 302 -1.20 4.39 -10.77
C GLU A 302 0.23 4.53 -11.33
N SER A 303 1.26 4.33 -10.52
CA SER A 303 2.67 4.34 -10.96
C SER A 303 3.08 3.15 -11.84
N ASN A 304 2.26 2.10 -11.91
CA ASN A 304 2.47 0.91 -12.73
C ASN A 304 1.50 0.83 -13.93
N ALA A 305 0.55 1.76 -14.08
CA ALA A 305 -0.46 1.73 -15.15
C ALA A 305 0.16 1.60 -16.56
N GLY A 306 1.30 2.24 -16.83
CA GLY A 306 2.01 2.11 -18.11
C GLY A 306 2.61 0.72 -18.39
N ARG A 307 2.65 -0.18 -17.40
CA ARG A 307 3.18 -1.55 -17.47
C ARG A 307 2.17 -2.56 -16.93
N ALA A 308 0.89 -2.35 -17.18
CA ALA A 308 -0.19 -3.16 -16.62
C ALA A 308 -0.05 -4.67 -16.90
N TYR A 309 0.43 -5.06 -18.08
CA TYR A 309 0.67 -6.46 -18.41
C TYR A 309 1.73 -7.10 -17.49
N GLN A 310 2.83 -6.39 -17.21
CA GLN A 310 3.85 -6.83 -16.25
C GLN A 310 3.27 -6.86 -14.81
N TYR A 311 2.35 -5.96 -14.48
CA TYR A 311 1.71 -5.89 -13.17
C TYR A 311 0.92 -7.16 -12.81
N ARG A 312 0.41 -7.88 -13.81
CA ARG A 312 -0.26 -9.19 -13.65
C ARG A 312 0.63 -10.22 -12.94
N ASP A 313 1.95 -10.10 -13.08
CA ASP A 313 2.92 -10.95 -12.40
C ASP A 313 3.49 -10.29 -11.14
N LEU A 314 3.72 -8.97 -11.19
CA LEU A 314 4.37 -8.23 -10.11
C LEU A 314 3.51 -8.17 -8.85
N PHE A 315 2.22 -7.89 -8.99
CA PHE A 315 1.35 -7.67 -7.84
C PHE A 315 1.06 -8.97 -7.06
N PRO A 316 0.74 -10.11 -7.70
CA PRO A 316 0.68 -11.39 -7.00
C PRO A 316 2.01 -11.80 -6.35
N LEU A 317 3.14 -11.53 -7.02
CA LEU A 317 4.47 -11.76 -6.44
C LEU A 317 4.68 -10.94 -5.17
N MET A 318 4.30 -9.66 -5.17
CA MET A 318 4.40 -8.80 -4.00
C MET A 318 3.61 -9.36 -2.82
N ILE A 319 2.35 -9.74 -3.04
CA ILE A 319 1.47 -10.29 -1.99
C ILE A 319 2.05 -11.59 -1.42
N THR A 320 2.48 -12.50 -2.30
CA THR A 320 3.05 -13.80 -1.88
C THR A 320 4.40 -13.63 -1.17
N ASN A 321 5.23 -12.69 -1.62
CA ASN A 321 6.46 -12.31 -0.92
C ASN A 321 6.17 -11.78 0.49
N TRP A 322 5.18 -10.90 0.65
CA TRP A 322 4.80 -10.38 1.97
C TRP A 322 4.31 -11.51 2.89
N ARG A 323 3.42 -12.38 2.41
CA ARG A 323 2.92 -13.53 3.19
C ARG A 323 4.04 -14.46 3.64
N GLN A 324 5.00 -14.73 2.76
CA GLN A 324 6.16 -15.54 3.07
C GLN A 324 7.02 -14.90 4.17
N ASP A 325 7.34 -13.61 4.03
CA ASP A 325 8.25 -12.94 4.97
C ASP A 325 7.58 -12.65 6.32
N TRP A 326 6.26 -12.40 6.32
CA TRP A 326 5.47 -12.27 7.56
C TRP A 326 5.34 -13.59 8.31
N ASN A 327 5.35 -14.70 7.58
CA ASN A 327 5.33 -16.06 8.11
C ASN A 327 4.14 -16.33 9.06
N GLN A 328 2.95 -15.85 8.69
CA GLN A 328 1.69 -16.10 9.41
C GLN A 328 0.59 -16.65 8.49
N GLY A 329 0.99 -17.38 7.46
CA GLY A 329 0.10 -17.95 6.45
C GLY A 329 -0.42 -16.93 5.43
N ASP A 330 -1.48 -17.31 4.73
CA ASP A 330 -2.11 -16.47 3.70
C ASP A 330 -3.05 -15.44 4.32
N PHE A 331 -2.51 -14.49 5.07
CA PHE A 331 -3.33 -13.46 5.70
C PHE A 331 -4.16 -12.68 4.65
N PRO A 332 -5.37 -12.23 5.00
CA PRO A 332 -6.24 -11.39 4.20
C PRO A 332 -5.52 -10.22 3.53
N PHE A 333 -5.63 -10.12 2.21
CA PHE A 333 -5.05 -9.03 1.44
C PHE A 333 -6.13 -8.43 0.53
N TYR A 334 -6.59 -7.23 0.85
CA TYR A 334 -7.65 -6.55 0.10
C TYR A 334 -7.10 -5.29 -0.57
N TRP A 335 -7.48 -5.05 -1.82
CA TRP A 335 -7.03 -3.86 -2.53
C TRP A 335 -8.16 -3.07 -3.16
N VAL A 336 -7.82 -1.84 -3.53
CA VAL A 336 -8.69 -0.92 -4.23
C VAL A 336 -8.30 -0.91 -5.71
N SER A 337 -9.26 -1.19 -6.58
CA SER A 337 -9.07 -1.05 -8.03
C SER A 337 -8.86 0.42 -8.39
N LEU A 338 -8.18 0.75 -9.49
CA LEU A 338 -8.01 2.17 -9.84
C LEU A 338 -9.36 2.85 -10.13
N ALA A 339 -9.52 4.06 -9.60
CA ALA A 339 -10.66 4.94 -9.88
C ALA A 339 -10.69 5.34 -11.36
N ASP A 340 -11.81 5.87 -11.86
CA ASP A 340 -11.84 6.65 -13.09
C ASP A 340 -10.94 7.89 -12.99
N PHE A 341 -10.25 8.21 -14.07
CA PHE A 341 -9.29 9.31 -14.12
C PHE A 341 -9.12 9.80 -15.57
N ARG A 342 -8.80 11.09 -15.74
CA ARG A 342 -8.68 11.80 -17.03
C ARG A 342 -10.03 12.09 -17.67
N ARG A 343 -9.97 12.77 -18.82
CA ARG A 343 -11.14 13.09 -19.63
C ARG A 343 -11.70 11.84 -20.28
N GLU A 344 -13.02 11.76 -20.30
CA GLU A 344 -13.77 10.81 -21.11
C GLU A 344 -13.36 10.92 -22.59
N VAL A 345 -13.36 9.79 -23.28
CA VAL A 345 -13.11 9.73 -24.73
C VAL A 345 -14.42 9.36 -25.44
N PRO A 346 -14.73 9.98 -26.60
CA PRO A 346 -16.03 9.82 -27.26
C PRO A 346 -16.21 8.47 -27.97
N SER A 347 -15.13 7.71 -28.17
CA SER A 347 -15.12 6.45 -28.89
C SER A 347 -14.30 5.40 -28.13
N PRO A 348 -14.61 4.09 -28.30
CA PRO A 348 -13.81 3.01 -27.74
C PRO A 348 -12.34 3.17 -28.11
N ALA A 349 -11.46 3.02 -27.12
CA ALA A 349 -10.02 3.14 -27.28
C ALA A 349 -9.31 2.14 -26.37
N GLU A 350 -8.07 1.83 -26.72
CA GLU A 350 -7.19 1.09 -25.81
C GLU A 350 -6.81 1.96 -24.60
N SER A 351 -6.63 1.32 -23.45
CA SER A 351 -6.39 2.01 -22.18
C SER A 351 -5.48 1.17 -21.30
N SER A 352 -4.28 1.70 -21.03
CA SER A 352 -3.36 1.10 -20.07
C SER A 352 -3.91 1.14 -18.64
N TRP A 353 -4.80 2.09 -18.35
CA TRP A 353 -5.49 2.20 -17.07
C TRP A 353 -6.52 1.09 -16.88
N ALA A 354 -7.31 0.78 -17.92
CA ALA A 354 -8.24 -0.35 -17.92
C ALA A 354 -7.49 -1.69 -17.84
N GLU A 355 -6.37 -1.83 -18.55
CA GLU A 355 -5.49 -3.01 -18.42
C GLU A 355 -4.97 -3.20 -17.01
N LEU A 356 -4.68 -2.11 -16.28
CA LEU A 356 -4.24 -2.23 -14.89
C LEU A 356 -5.37 -2.66 -13.96
N ARG A 357 -6.59 -2.12 -14.14
CA ARG A 357 -7.77 -2.60 -13.39
C ARG A 357 -7.99 -4.09 -13.63
N GLU A 358 -7.86 -4.54 -14.88
CA GLU A 358 -7.91 -5.97 -15.20
C GLU A 358 -6.81 -6.75 -14.48
N ALA A 359 -5.56 -6.26 -14.48
CA ALA A 359 -4.46 -6.91 -13.75
C ALA A 359 -4.72 -7.02 -12.24
N GLN A 360 -5.34 -5.99 -11.64
CA GLN A 360 -5.80 -6.02 -10.26
C GLN A 360 -6.88 -7.10 -10.07
N THR A 361 -7.89 -7.17 -10.92
CA THR A 361 -8.92 -8.22 -10.86
C THR A 361 -8.35 -9.63 -11.05
N MET A 362 -7.38 -9.82 -11.95
CA MET A 362 -6.71 -11.12 -12.16
C MET A 362 -5.94 -11.59 -10.92
N THR A 363 -5.53 -10.68 -10.04
CA THR A 363 -4.84 -10.99 -8.79
C THR A 363 -5.75 -11.69 -7.76
N LEU A 364 -7.08 -11.66 -7.96
CA LEU A 364 -8.05 -12.45 -7.17
C LEU A 364 -7.88 -13.97 -7.31
N SER A 365 -7.01 -14.44 -8.20
CA SER A 365 -6.57 -15.83 -8.24
C SER A 365 -5.84 -16.27 -6.95
N LEU A 366 -5.32 -15.34 -6.15
CA LEU A 366 -4.73 -15.63 -4.85
C LEU A 366 -5.81 -15.92 -3.79
N PRO A 367 -5.58 -16.87 -2.84
CA PRO A 367 -6.51 -17.10 -1.74
C PRO A 367 -6.55 -15.92 -0.77
N ASN A 368 -7.61 -15.84 0.03
CA ASN A 368 -7.82 -14.82 1.06
C ASN A 368 -7.59 -13.40 0.53
N SER A 369 -8.17 -13.13 -0.64
CA SER A 369 -7.99 -11.89 -1.38
C SER A 369 -9.34 -11.24 -1.69
N GLY A 370 -9.32 -9.96 -2.01
CA GLY A 370 -10.53 -9.19 -2.27
C GLY A 370 -10.23 -7.86 -2.93
N GLU A 371 -11.15 -7.39 -3.76
CA GLU A 371 -11.01 -6.18 -4.55
C GLU A 371 -12.22 -5.27 -4.33
N ALA A 372 -11.96 -4.02 -3.97
CA ALA A 372 -12.93 -2.94 -3.92
C ALA A 372 -12.90 -2.18 -5.26
N ILE A 373 -13.93 -2.33 -6.09
CA ILE A 373 -14.10 -1.56 -7.33
C ILE A 373 -14.53 -0.15 -6.98
N ILE A 374 -13.96 0.87 -7.63
CA ILE A 374 -14.22 2.29 -7.36
C ILE A 374 -14.24 3.17 -8.61
N THR A 375 -14.62 2.61 -9.75
CA THR A 375 -14.73 3.32 -11.05
C THR A 375 -15.79 4.42 -11.06
N ASP A 376 -16.58 4.56 -9.99
CA ASP A 376 -17.63 5.55 -9.77
C ASP A 376 -17.23 6.62 -8.74
N LEU A 377 -16.03 6.54 -8.16
CA LEU A 377 -15.58 7.44 -7.10
C LEU A 377 -14.47 8.39 -7.53
N GLY A 378 -13.94 8.26 -8.74
CA GLY A 378 -12.84 9.04 -9.29
C GLY A 378 -13.24 10.45 -9.75
N GLU A 379 -12.23 11.17 -10.24
CA GLU A 379 -12.37 12.55 -10.70
C GLU A 379 -11.58 12.72 -12.02
N ALA A 380 -12.16 13.39 -13.01
CA ALA A 380 -11.54 13.49 -14.32
C ALA A 380 -10.21 14.29 -14.32
N ASP A 381 -10.12 15.33 -13.48
CA ASP A 381 -8.95 16.23 -13.43
C ASP A 381 -8.04 15.99 -12.22
N ASP A 382 -8.41 15.09 -11.30
CA ASP A 382 -7.60 14.73 -10.12
C ASP A 382 -7.53 13.20 -9.96
N ILE A 383 -6.31 12.68 -9.87
CA ILE A 383 -6.02 11.25 -9.67
C ILE A 383 -6.31 10.80 -8.23
N HIS A 384 -6.58 11.75 -7.31
CA HIS A 384 -6.80 11.49 -5.89
C HIS A 384 -8.26 11.75 -5.49
N PRO A 385 -9.18 10.78 -5.68
CA PRO A 385 -10.58 10.98 -5.31
C PRO A 385 -10.73 11.26 -3.82
N ARG A 386 -11.51 12.28 -3.47
CA ARG A 386 -11.67 12.69 -2.05
C ARG A 386 -12.63 11.83 -1.25
N ASN A 387 -13.52 11.09 -1.91
CA ASN A 387 -14.45 10.16 -1.25
C ASN A 387 -13.72 8.90 -0.75
N LYS A 388 -12.90 9.05 0.29
CA LYS A 388 -12.20 7.93 0.94
C LYS A 388 -13.13 7.10 1.81
N GLN A 389 -14.27 7.65 2.23
CA GLN A 389 -15.28 6.97 3.02
C GLN A 389 -15.85 5.75 2.28
N ASP A 390 -16.28 5.91 1.02
CA ASP A 390 -16.89 4.80 0.29
C ASP A 390 -15.86 3.77 -0.18
N VAL A 391 -14.63 4.20 -0.48
CA VAL A 391 -13.47 3.29 -0.69
C VAL A 391 -13.30 2.39 0.55
N ALA A 392 -13.23 2.99 1.73
CA ALA A 392 -13.02 2.27 2.97
C ALA A 392 -14.21 1.36 3.34
N LYS A 393 -15.44 1.77 3.09
CA LYS A 393 -16.63 0.93 3.29
C LYS A 393 -16.57 -0.33 2.44
N ARG A 394 -16.16 -0.23 1.16
CA ARG A 394 -16.03 -1.39 0.27
C ARG A 394 -14.98 -2.39 0.78
N LEU A 395 -13.83 -1.89 1.25
CA LEU A 395 -12.81 -2.73 1.91
C LEU A 395 -13.33 -3.36 3.21
N ALA A 396 -14.05 -2.59 4.04
CA ALA A 396 -14.59 -3.08 5.31
C ALA A 396 -15.62 -4.19 5.10
N ARG A 397 -16.44 -4.12 4.04
CA ARG A 397 -17.38 -5.21 3.68
C ARG A 397 -16.65 -6.52 3.40
N LEU A 398 -15.53 -6.47 2.68
CA LEU A 398 -14.70 -7.67 2.41
C LEU A 398 -14.24 -8.29 3.74
N ALA A 399 -13.67 -7.50 4.64
CA ALA A 399 -13.21 -7.96 5.94
C ALA A 399 -14.36 -8.54 6.79
N LEU A 400 -15.48 -7.82 6.90
CA LEU A 400 -16.67 -8.25 7.65
C LEU A 400 -17.23 -9.58 7.14
N LYS A 401 -17.35 -9.76 5.83
CA LYS A 401 -17.84 -11.01 5.25
C LYS A 401 -16.85 -12.15 5.44
N ASN A 402 -15.60 -11.95 5.05
CA ASN A 402 -14.64 -13.04 4.88
C ASN A 402 -13.94 -13.44 6.18
N GLU A 403 -13.71 -12.49 7.09
CA GLU A 403 -12.91 -12.73 8.30
C GLU A 403 -13.77 -12.85 9.57
N TYR A 404 -14.95 -12.24 9.55
CA TYR A 404 -15.81 -12.12 10.72
C TYR A 404 -17.19 -12.75 10.55
N GLY A 405 -17.45 -13.40 9.40
CA GLY A 405 -18.63 -14.23 9.18
C GLY A 405 -19.96 -13.46 9.06
N PHE A 406 -19.92 -12.16 8.78
CA PHE A 406 -21.14 -11.39 8.55
C PHE A 406 -21.76 -11.76 7.20
N ASP A 407 -23.05 -12.10 7.23
CA ASP A 407 -23.81 -12.39 6.01
C ASP A 407 -24.22 -11.10 5.28
N ILE A 408 -23.26 -10.56 4.52
CA ILE A 408 -23.44 -9.38 3.68
C ILE A 408 -22.84 -9.61 2.29
N VAL A 409 -23.37 -8.92 1.28
CA VAL A 409 -22.75 -8.84 -0.05
C VAL A 409 -21.52 -7.94 0.04
N ALA A 410 -20.33 -8.46 -0.18
CA ALA A 410 -19.10 -7.67 -0.04
C ALA A 410 -18.42 -7.30 -1.35
N GLN A 411 -18.84 -7.93 -2.45
CA GLN A 411 -18.13 -7.87 -3.72
C GLN A 411 -19.02 -7.27 -4.81
N SER A 412 -18.38 -6.51 -5.68
CA SER A 412 -18.91 -6.05 -6.95
C SER A 412 -19.27 -7.23 -7.86
N PRO A 413 -20.34 -7.13 -8.68
CA PRO A 413 -20.63 -8.14 -9.70
C PRO A 413 -19.42 -8.36 -10.59
N ARG A 414 -19.17 -9.61 -11.00
CA ARG A 414 -18.02 -9.97 -11.82
C ARG A 414 -18.43 -10.85 -12.99
N TYR A 415 -17.85 -10.56 -14.15
CA TYR A 415 -18.02 -11.39 -15.35
C TYR A 415 -17.56 -12.84 -15.08
N VAL A 416 -18.33 -13.81 -15.58
CA VAL A 416 -18.06 -15.25 -15.46
C VAL A 416 -17.92 -15.90 -16.83
N SER A 417 -18.91 -15.71 -17.70
CA SER A 417 -18.96 -16.37 -19.00
C SER A 417 -19.83 -15.59 -19.98
N HIS A 418 -19.78 -15.96 -21.26
CA HIS A 418 -20.68 -15.45 -22.28
C HIS A 418 -21.07 -16.52 -23.29
N GLU A 419 -22.20 -16.30 -23.96
CA GLU A 419 -22.66 -17.09 -25.09
C GLU A 419 -22.99 -16.17 -26.27
N VAL A 420 -22.51 -16.54 -27.46
CA VAL A 420 -22.82 -15.82 -28.70
C VAL A 420 -24.06 -16.45 -29.36
N SER A 421 -25.07 -15.65 -29.65
CA SER A 421 -26.31 -16.07 -30.31
C SER A 421 -26.62 -15.13 -31.48
N GLY A 422 -26.26 -15.55 -32.69
CA GLY A 422 -26.35 -14.71 -33.88
C GLY A 422 -25.47 -13.47 -33.75
N ASN A 423 -26.08 -12.29 -33.77
CA ASN A 423 -25.39 -10.99 -33.63
C ASN A 423 -25.39 -10.44 -32.19
N LYS A 424 -25.71 -11.28 -31.20
CA LYS A 424 -25.82 -10.91 -29.78
C LYS A 424 -24.85 -11.72 -28.93
N VAL A 425 -24.42 -11.13 -27.82
CA VAL A 425 -23.62 -11.78 -26.79
C VAL A 425 -24.39 -11.68 -25.48
N VAL A 426 -24.71 -12.82 -24.85
CA VAL A 426 -25.32 -12.88 -23.52
C VAL A 426 -24.21 -13.13 -22.51
N LEU A 427 -23.96 -12.14 -21.66
CA LEU A 427 -22.96 -12.16 -20.59
C LEU A 427 -23.61 -12.66 -19.30
N THR A 428 -22.90 -13.52 -18.56
CA THR A 428 -23.32 -14.02 -17.25
C THR A 428 -22.34 -13.54 -16.18
N PHE A 429 -22.89 -13.11 -15.04
CA PHE A 429 -22.15 -12.53 -13.93
C PHE A 429 -22.36 -13.33 -12.64
N ASP A 430 -21.35 -13.36 -11.78
CA ASP A 430 -21.51 -13.65 -10.36
C ASP A 430 -21.88 -12.34 -9.66
N THR A 431 -23.04 -12.31 -9.01
CA THR A 431 -23.56 -11.15 -8.29
C THR A 431 -23.37 -11.25 -6.78
N PHE A 432 -22.70 -12.31 -6.30
CA PHE A 432 -22.38 -12.54 -4.89
C PHE A 432 -23.58 -12.43 -3.95
N GLY A 433 -24.73 -12.94 -4.39
CA GLY A 433 -26.00 -12.93 -3.64
C GLY A 433 -26.84 -11.67 -3.82
N SER A 434 -26.43 -10.73 -4.68
CA SER A 434 -27.22 -9.57 -5.11
C SER A 434 -27.81 -9.78 -6.51
N GLN A 435 -28.28 -8.71 -7.14
CA GLN A 435 -28.75 -8.66 -8.54
C GLN A 435 -28.10 -7.48 -9.24
N LEU A 436 -27.99 -7.57 -10.56
CA LEU A 436 -27.59 -6.44 -11.40
C LEU A 436 -28.64 -5.34 -11.34
N ASP A 437 -28.17 -4.11 -11.32
CA ASP A 437 -28.96 -2.88 -11.35
C ASP A 437 -28.22 -1.82 -12.16
N THR A 438 -28.88 -0.72 -12.48
CA THR A 438 -28.27 0.42 -13.16
C THR A 438 -28.47 1.71 -12.38
N PHE A 439 -27.48 2.58 -12.43
CA PHE A 439 -27.57 3.92 -11.85
C PHE A 439 -28.11 4.93 -12.86
N ASP A 440 -28.95 5.86 -12.38
CA ASP A 440 -29.56 6.99 -13.08
C ASP A 440 -30.52 6.64 -14.25
N VAL A 441 -30.06 5.87 -15.23
CA VAL A 441 -30.83 5.39 -16.38
C VAL A 441 -31.00 3.87 -16.35
N ARG A 442 -32.06 3.34 -16.98
CA ARG A 442 -32.39 1.89 -16.96
C ARG A 442 -31.54 1.08 -17.91
N GLU A 443 -31.13 1.69 -19.01
CA GLU A 443 -30.33 1.08 -20.04
C GLU A 443 -28.89 0.91 -19.51
N PRO A 444 -28.31 -0.30 -19.53
CA PRO A 444 -26.90 -0.49 -19.25
C PRO A 444 -26.02 0.27 -20.27
N ILE A 445 -25.10 1.09 -19.78
CA ILE A 445 -24.14 1.85 -20.59
C ILE A 445 -22.71 1.44 -20.27
N GLY A 446 -21.79 1.65 -21.23
CA GLY A 446 -20.36 1.36 -21.06
C GLY A 446 -19.89 0.04 -21.69
N PHE A 447 -20.71 -0.60 -22.54
CA PHE A 447 -20.33 -1.79 -23.29
C PHE A 447 -19.80 -1.45 -24.69
N THR A 448 -18.77 -2.18 -25.10
CA THR A 448 -18.24 -2.15 -26.47
C THR A 448 -18.14 -3.58 -27.01
N ILE A 449 -18.30 -3.75 -28.32
CA ILE A 449 -18.34 -5.07 -28.98
C ILE A 449 -17.50 -5.04 -30.25
N ALA A 450 -16.84 -6.15 -30.57
CA ALA A 450 -16.00 -6.30 -31.76
C ALA A 450 -16.24 -7.65 -32.45
N GLY A 451 -16.03 -7.68 -33.77
CA GLY A 451 -15.92 -8.90 -34.57
C GLY A 451 -14.47 -9.38 -34.68
N GLU A 452 -14.22 -10.31 -35.60
CA GLU A 452 -12.86 -10.85 -35.84
C GLU A 452 -11.85 -9.79 -36.30
N ASP A 453 -12.32 -8.65 -36.83
CA ASP A 453 -11.50 -7.50 -37.21
C ASP A 453 -10.90 -6.75 -36.00
N ARG A 454 -11.34 -7.08 -34.78
CA ARG A 454 -10.90 -6.50 -33.51
C ARG A 454 -11.19 -5.01 -33.36
N VAL A 455 -12.10 -4.48 -34.15
CA VAL A 455 -12.51 -3.07 -34.07
C VAL A 455 -13.68 -2.96 -33.09
N PHE A 456 -13.41 -2.42 -31.91
CA PHE A 456 -14.46 -2.17 -30.91
C PHE A 456 -15.33 -0.97 -31.30
N VAL A 457 -16.63 -1.17 -31.25
CA VAL A 457 -17.65 -0.12 -31.40
C VAL A 457 -18.55 -0.08 -30.16
N PRO A 458 -19.22 1.04 -29.86
CA PRO A 458 -20.25 1.07 -28.83
C PRO A 458 -21.34 0.02 -29.07
N ALA A 459 -21.86 -0.55 -27.98
CA ALA A 459 -22.87 -1.59 -28.03
C ALA A 459 -24.13 -1.21 -27.23
N ASP A 460 -25.28 -1.60 -27.75
CA ASP A 460 -26.54 -1.58 -27.03
C ASP A 460 -26.55 -2.76 -26.05
N ALA A 461 -27.02 -2.52 -24.83
CA ALA A 461 -27.10 -3.53 -23.79
C ALA A 461 -28.44 -3.51 -23.07
N LYS A 462 -28.85 -4.66 -22.54
CA LYS A 462 -30.05 -4.80 -21.69
C LYS A 462 -29.86 -5.87 -20.62
N VAL A 463 -30.36 -5.60 -19.43
CA VAL A 463 -30.47 -6.63 -18.38
C VAL A 463 -31.58 -7.60 -18.78
N VAL A 464 -31.24 -8.88 -18.97
CA VAL A 464 -32.18 -9.94 -19.39
C VAL A 464 -32.47 -10.96 -18.29
N GLY A 465 -31.76 -10.86 -17.16
CA GLY A 465 -31.97 -11.65 -15.96
C GLY A 465 -31.25 -11.01 -14.77
N GLY A 466 -31.48 -11.50 -13.56
CA GLY A 466 -30.89 -10.93 -12.33
C GLY A 466 -29.35 -10.92 -12.33
N ASN A 467 -28.72 -11.72 -13.18
CA ASN A 467 -27.27 -11.81 -13.35
C ASN A 467 -26.83 -11.89 -14.82
N GLN A 468 -27.65 -11.44 -15.77
CA GLN A 468 -27.35 -11.54 -17.21
C GLN A 468 -27.61 -10.24 -17.96
N ILE A 469 -26.70 -9.92 -18.88
CA ILE A 469 -26.81 -8.77 -19.80
C ILE A 469 -26.65 -9.27 -21.24
N GLU A 470 -27.59 -8.93 -22.11
CA GLU A 470 -27.46 -9.12 -23.55
C GLU A 470 -26.86 -7.87 -24.17
N VAL A 471 -25.82 -8.03 -25.01
CA VAL A 471 -25.09 -6.96 -25.69
C VAL A 471 -25.10 -7.20 -27.19
N SER A 472 -25.30 -6.14 -27.98
CA SER A 472 -25.29 -6.20 -29.45
C SER A 472 -24.94 -4.86 -30.08
N SER A 473 -24.58 -4.85 -31.36
CA SER A 473 -24.44 -3.62 -32.14
C SER A 473 -24.88 -3.85 -33.58
N PRO A 474 -25.63 -2.94 -34.21
CA PRO A 474 -25.97 -3.06 -35.64
C PRO A 474 -24.73 -3.08 -36.55
N ASN A 475 -23.60 -2.54 -36.06
CA ASN A 475 -22.34 -2.48 -36.78
C ASN A 475 -21.50 -3.78 -36.67
N VAL A 476 -21.90 -4.74 -35.84
CA VAL A 476 -21.16 -6.01 -35.62
C VAL A 476 -22.11 -7.19 -35.77
N GLN A 477 -22.08 -7.84 -36.93
CA GLN A 477 -22.99 -8.95 -37.26
C GLN A 477 -22.54 -10.30 -36.69
N ALA A 478 -21.23 -10.48 -36.49
CA ALA A 478 -20.62 -11.70 -35.95
C ALA A 478 -19.67 -11.31 -34.79
N PRO A 479 -20.21 -11.04 -33.59
CA PRO A 479 -19.40 -10.59 -32.47
C PRO A 479 -18.57 -11.74 -31.90
N VAL A 480 -17.32 -11.43 -31.52
CA VAL A 480 -16.39 -12.38 -30.88
C VAL A 480 -15.82 -11.84 -29.56
N ALA A 481 -15.97 -10.55 -29.29
CA ALA A 481 -15.45 -9.93 -28.08
C ALA A 481 -16.37 -8.81 -27.56
N VAL A 482 -16.48 -8.69 -26.24
CA VAL A 482 -17.15 -7.62 -25.51
C VAL A 482 -16.21 -7.05 -24.46
N ARG A 483 -16.24 -5.74 -24.24
CA ARG A 483 -15.60 -5.07 -23.10
C ARG A 483 -16.61 -4.21 -22.37
N TYR A 484 -16.42 -4.05 -21.05
CA TYR A 484 -17.21 -3.18 -20.20
C TYR A 484 -16.28 -2.23 -19.44
N ALA A 485 -16.62 -0.94 -19.42
CA ALA A 485 -15.89 0.11 -18.72
C ALA A 485 -14.38 0.15 -19.06
N TRP A 486 -14.03 -0.14 -20.32
CA TRP A 486 -12.65 -0.21 -20.81
C TRP A 486 -12.13 1.16 -21.28
N ALA A 487 -11.87 2.06 -20.33
CA ALA A 487 -11.27 3.37 -20.56
C ALA A 487 -10.62 3.91 -19.27
N ASP A 488 -9.79 4.95 -19.39
CA ASP A 488 -9.23 5.68 -18.24
C ASP A 488 -10.38 6.24 -17.37
N ASN A 489 -11.32 6.95 -18.00
CA ASN A 489 -12.58 7.43 -17.42
C ASN A 489 -13.78 6.90 -18.22
N PRO A 490 -14.35 5.74 -17.82
CA PRO A 490 -15.45 5.12 -18.53
C PRO A 490 -16.82 5.69 -18.13
N VAL A 491 -17.60 6.11 -19.12
CA VAL A 491 -19.04 6.36 -18.94
C VAL A 491 -19.77 5.02 -18.84
N CYS A 492 -20.10 4.62 -17.61
CA CYS A 492 -20.72 3.33 -17.30
C CYS A 492 -21.66 3.46 -16.09
N ASN A 493 -22.66 2.57 -15.96
CA ASN A 493 -23.67 2.68 -14.92
C ASN A 493 -24.14 1.35 -14.30
N VAL A 494 -23.58 0.22 -14.71
CA VAL A 494 -24.01 -1.08 -14.18
C VAL A 494 -23.41 -1.25 -12.79
N GLN A 495 -24.26 -1.63 -11.85
CA GLN A 495 -23.92 -1.87 -10.46
C GLN A 495 -24.75 -3.05 -9.95
N ASN A 496 -24.65 -3.34 -8.66
CA ASN A 496 -25.64 -4.17 -7.98
C ASN A 496 -26.65 -3.31 -7.21
N THR A 497 -27.66 -3.96 -6.63
CA THR A 497 -28.71 -3.29 -5.82
C THR A 497 -28.20 -2.61 -4.54
N LEU A 498 -26.90 -2.67 -4.27
CA LEU A 498 -26.21 -2.02 -3.14
C LEU A 498 -25.25 -0.93 -3.62
N ALA A 499 -25.37 -0.51 -4.87
CA ALA A 499 -24.53 0.51 -5.51
C ALA A 499 -23.02 0.18 -5.52
N MET A 500 -22.67 -1.10 -5.64
CA MET A 500 -21.30 -1.51 -5.97
C MET A 500 -21.18 -1.69 -7.49
N PRO A 501 -20.27 -0.98 -8.19
CA PRO A 501 -20.16 -1.04 -9.64
C PRO A 501 -19.85 -2.45 -10.14
N LEU A 502 -20.30 -2.78 -11.35
CA LEU A 502 -19.84 -3.96 -12.08
C LEU A 502 -18.33 -3.84 -12.33
N THR A 503 -17.57 -4.88 -12.01
CA THR A 503 -16.13 -4.92 -12.25
C THR A 503 -15.84 -4.77 -13.76
N PRO A 504 -14.96 -3.82 -14.18
CA PRO A 504 -14.52 -3.73 -15.57
C PRO A 504 -13.94 -5.05 -16.07
N PHE A 505 -14.25 -5.41 -17.32
CA PHE A 505 -13.78 -6.68 -17.89
C PHE A 505 -13.69 -6.62 -19.42
N ARG A 506 -13.04 -7.64 -19.98
CA ARG A 506 -13.08 -7.99 -21.40
C ARG A 506 -13.28 -9.49 -21.56
N THR A 507 -13.82 -9.91 -22.71
CA THR A 507 -13.99 -11.34 -23.05
C THR A 507 -12.91 -11.84 -24.01
N ASP A 508 -12.12 -10.95 -24.60
CA ASP A 508 -10.97 -11.30 -25.44
C ASP A 508 -9.69 -11.52 -24.64
N ASP A 509 -8.75 -12.26 -25.24
CA ASP A 509 -7.39 -12.48 -24.74
C ASP A 509 -6.33 -11.69 -25.54
N TRP A 510 -6.76 -10.75 -26.38
CA TRP A 510 -5.87 -10.05 -27.30
C TRP A 510 -4.82 -9.23 -26.55
N ALA A 511 -3.67 -9.01 -27.19
CA ALA A 511 -2.60 -8.21 -26.60
C ALA A 511 -3.09 -6.76 -26.42
N GLY A 512 -2.96 -6.25 -25.19
CA GLY A 512 -3.19 -4.84 -24.87
C GLY A 512 -2.00 -3.95 -25.21
N VAL A 513 -2.14 -2.64 -25.01
CA VAL A 513 -1.11 -1.62 -25.28
C VAL A 513 0.09 -1.70 -24.35
N THR A 514 -0.03 -2.36 -23.19
CA THR A 514 1.11 -2.57 -22.27
C THR A 514 1.81 -3.92 -22.47
N ALA A 515 1.33 -4.77 -23.39
CA ALA A 515 1.98 -6.05 -23.68
C ALA A 515 3.40 -5.82 -24.23
N GLY A 516 4.39 -6.45 -23.61
CA GLY A 516 5.81 -6.28 -23.95
C GLY A 516 6.45 -4.97 -23.45
N VAL A 517 5.71 -4.12 -22.74
CA VAL A 517 6.25 -2.92 -22.10
C VAL A 517 6.82 -3.31 -20.73
N ASN A 518 8.14 -3.50 -20.68
CA ASN A 518 8.86 -3.86 -19.46
C ASN A 518 9.47 -2.67 -18.72
N GLN A 519 9.29 -1.44 -19.22
CA GLN A 519 10.03 -0.24 -18.78
C GLN A 519 9.19 1.02 -18.65
#